data_AF-A0A952N3R0-F1
#
_entry.id   AF-A0A952N3R0-F1
#
_cell.length_a   1.000
_cell.length_b   1.000
_cell.length_c   1.000
_cell.angle_alpha   90.00
_cell.angle_beta   90.00
_cell.angle_gamma   90.00
#
_symmetry.space_group_name_H-M   'P 1'
#
loop_
_entity.id
_entity.type
_entity.pdbx_description
1 polymer ?
#
loop_
_entity_poly.entity_id
_entity_poly.type
_entity_poly.pdbx_seq_one_letter_code
_entity_poly.pdbx_strand_id
1 'polypeptide(L)'
;MEKLIKTIGLFIGIGILNTIAFTFYLSTTGLPGGEVGMAPFLIAMESGIAIVLSTVIYLLVRNRFKVTTIRIILIYQVIYLLTLIFSGVNPFDGDLTATFKTLAQWTYFVSFLVTIALLLTAKLISGLMTNRE
;
A
#
# COMPACT_ATOMS: atom_id res chain seq x y z
N MET A 1 -6.77 22.76 4.72
CA MET A 1 -7.80 21.85 4.15
C MET A 1 -7.27 21.18 2.88
N GLU A 2 -6.89 21.94 1.86
CA GLU A 2 -6.43 21.38 0.57
C GLU A 2 -5.28 20.34 0.69
N LYS A 3 -4.23 20.62 1.47
CA LYS A 3 -3.11 19.68 1.68
C LYS A 3 -3.57 18.36 2.31
N LEU A 4 -4.52 18.41 3.24
CA LEU A 4 -5.06 17.21 3.89
C LEU A 4 -5.84 16.35 2.89
N ILE A 5 -6.70 16.97 2.08
CA ILE A 5 -7.47 16.28 1.04
C ILE A 5 -6.53 15.60 0.04
N LYS A 6 -5.47 16.30 -0.40
CA LYS A 6 -4.43 15.73 -1.28
C LYS A 6 -3.74 14.52 -0.64
N THR A 7 -3.38 14.61 0.64
CA THR A 7 -2.74 13.50 1.36
C THR A 7 -3.66 12.29 1.51
N ILE A 8 -4.92 12.49 1.90
CA ILE A 8 -5.90 11.41 2.01
C ILE A 8 -6.15 10.78 0.64
N GLY A 9 -6.26 11.59 -0.41
CA GLY A 9 -6.38 11.12 -1.79
C GLY A 9 -5.19 10.25 -2.22
N LEU A 10 -3.97 10.60 -1.81
CA LEU A 10 -2.79 9.75 -2.04
C LEU A 10 -2.91 8.40 -1.31
N PHE A 11 -3.33 8.37 -0.05
CA PHE A 11 -3.52 7.10 0.67
C PHE A 11 -4.56 6.20 -0.01
N ILE A 12 -5.70 6.77 -0.40
CA ILE A 12 -6.73 6.06 -1.15
C ILE A 12 -6.18 5.51 -2.47
N GLY A 13 -5.44 6.35 -3.21
CA GLY A 13 -4.80 5.95 -4.47
C GLY A 13 -3.83 4.77 -4.29
N ILE A 14 -3.00 4.79 -3.24
CA ILE A 14 -2.08 3.69 -2.94
C ILE A 14 -2.85 2.39 -2.64
N GLY A 15 -3.90 2.47 -1.81
CA GLY A 15 -4.73 1.30 -1.47
C GLY A 15 -5.42 0.67 -2.70
N ILE A 16 -5.96 1.51 -3.58
CA ILE A 16 -6.55 1.06 -4.86
C ILE A 16 -5.49 0.41 -5.74
N LEU A 17 -4.31 1.02 -5.89
CA LEU A 17 -3.23 0.47 -6.72
C LEU A 17 -2.73 -0.87 -6.19
N ASN A 18 -2.55 -1.03 -4.88
CA ASN A 18 -2.19 -2.31 -4.27
C ASN A 18 -3.24 -3.39 -4.56
N THR A 19 -4.52 -3.06 -4.40
CA THR A 19 -5.62 -3.99 -4.66
C THR A 19 -5.68 -4.41 -6.13
N ILE A 20 -5.61 -3.46 -7.05
CA ILE A 20 -5.66 -3.72 -8.50
C ILE A 20 -4.44 -4.52 -8.95
N ALA A 21 -3.23 -4.13 -8.53
CA ALA A 21 -2.01 -4.83 -8.90
C ALA A 21 -2.01 -6.27 -8.39
N PHE A 22 -2.51 -6.52 -7.18
CA PHE A 22 -2.62 -7.87 -6.66
C PHE A 22 -3.72 -8.68 -7.36
N THR A 23 -4.86 -8.05 -7.68
CA THR A 23 -5.94 -8.70 -8.45
C THR A 23 -5.44 -9.15 -9.81
N PHE A 24 -4.66 -8.29 -10.48
CA PHE A 24 -4.04 -8.62 -11.75
C PHE A 24 -3.07 -9.79 -11.61
N TYR A 25 -2.18 -9.76 -10.60
CA TYR A 25 -1.32 -10.90 -10.28
C TYR A 25 -2.14 -12.19 -10.11
N LEU A 26 -3.17 -12.16 -9.28
CA LEU A 26 -3.98 -13.33 -8.97
C LEU A 26 -4.64 -13.92 -10.22
N SER A 27 -5.11 -13.07 -11.14
CA SER A 27 -5.71 -13.51 -12.41
C SER A 27 -4.75 -14.31 -13.30
N THR A 28 -3.44 -14.16 -13.14
CA THR A 28 -2.43 -14.90 -13.90
C THR A 28 -2.06 -16.26 -13.30
N THR A 29 -2.46 -16.52 -12.05
CA THR A 29 -2.07 -17.74 -11.31
C THR A 29 -2.95 -18.96 -11.61
N GLY A 30 -4.14 -18.77 -12.18
CA GLY A 30 -5.11 -19.86 -12.40
C GLY A 30 -5.62 -20.52 -11.12
N LEU A 31 -5.40 -19.92 -9.95
CA LEU A 31 -5.83 -20.46 -8.66
C LEU A 31 -7.37 -20.42 -8.54
N PRO A 32 -7.97 -21.39 -7.83
CA PRO A 32 -9.42 -21.47 -7.68
C PRO A 32 -9.96 -20.25 -6.92
N GLY A 33 -11.10 -19.72 -7.38
CA GLY A 33 -11.72 -18.50 -6.84
C GLY A 33 -12.38 -18.62 -5.46
N GLY A 34 -12.16 -19.71 -4.72
CA GLY A 34 -12.68 -19.90 -3.37
C GLY A 34 -12.01 -18.98 -2.34
N GLU A 35 -11.42 -19.56 -1.29
CA GLU A 35 -10.70 -18.77 -0.26
C GLU A 35 -9.62 -17.85 -0.84
N VAL A 36 -8.92 -18.31 -1.89
CA VAL A 36 -7.91 -17.54 -2.60
C VAL A 36 -8.52 -16.37 -3.40
N GLY A 37 -9.73 -16.53 -3.94
CA GLY A 37 -10.45 -15.48 -4.67
C GLY A 37 -10.87 -14.31 -3.79
N MET A 38 -10.92 -14.50 -2.47
CA MET A 38 -11.23 -13.44 -1.50
C MET A 38 -10.01 -12.58 -1.13
N ALA A 39 -8.80 -12.96 -1.52
CA ALA A 39 -7.58 -12.24 -1.18
C ALA A 39 -7.58 -10.75 -1.62
N PRO A 40 -8.08 -10.38 -2.83
CA PRO A 40 -8.21 -8.97 -3.19
C PRO A 40 -9.12 -8.16 -2.26
N PHE A 41 -10.20 -8.77 -1.76
CA PHE A 41 -11.10 -8.12 -0.81
C PHE A 41 -10.41 -7.89 0.53
N LEU A 42 -9.64 -8.87 1.02
CA LEU A 42 -8.83 -8.72 2.22
C LEU A 42 -7.81 -7.58 2.06
N ILE A 43 -7.10 -7.50 0.93
CA ILE A 43 -6.14 -6.43 0.64
C ILE A 43 -6.82 -5.05 0.61
N ALA A 44 -8.02 -4.96 0.05
CA ALA A 44 -8.79 -3.73 0.04
C ALA A 44 -9.21 -3.30 1.45
N MET A 45 -9.65 -4.25 2.28
CA MET A 45 -10.00 -4.01 3.68
C MET A 45 -8.79 -3.54 4.50
N GLU A 46 -7.66 -4.22 4.37
CA GLU A 46 -6.39 -3.85 5.00
C GLU A 46 -5.90 -2.48 4.56
N SER A 47 -6.07 -2.16 3.27
CA SER A 47 -5.81 -0.81 2.75
C SER A 47 -6.71 0.23 3.41
N GLY A 48 -7.99 -0.09 3.63
CA GLY A 48 -8.92 0.77 4.37
C GLY A 48 -8.44 1.08 5.79
N ILE A 49 -8.03 0.06 6.53
CA ILE A 49 -7.47 0.22 7.89
C ILE A 49 -6.19 1.07 7.83
N ALA A 50 -5.29 0.77 6.90
CA ALA A 50 -4.06 1.53 6.71
C ALA A 50 -4.30 2.99 6.36
N ILE A 51 -5.32 3.32 5.56
CA ILE A 51 -5.72 4.71 5.25
C ILE A 51 -6.10 5.45 6.53
N VAL A 52 -6.94 4.85 7.39
CA VAL A 52 -7.37 5.46 8.65
C VAL A 52 -6.17 5.71 9.56
N LEU A 53 -5.35 4.70 9.80
CA LEU A 53 -4.16 4.80 10.65
C LEU A 53 -3.13 5.81 10.11
N SER A 54 -2.87 5.78 8.80
CA SER A 54 -1.96 6.73 8.13
C SER A 54 -2.46 8.16 8.24
N THR A 55 -3.78 8.36 8.15
CA THR A 55 -4.38 9.68 8.33
C THR A 55 -4.19 10.17 9.76
N VAL A 56 -4.44 9.34 10.77
CA VAL A 56 -4.20 9.70 12.18
C VAL A 56 -2.74 10.07 12.39
N ILE A 57 -1.80 9.23 11.94
CA ILE A 57 -0.36 9.50 12.09
C ILE A 57 0.04 10.79 11.37
N TYR A 58 -0.44 11.01 10.15
CA TYR A 58 -0.21 12.26 9.43
C TYR A 58 -0.71 13.48 10.20
N LEU A 59 -1.91 13.43 10.78
CA LEU A 59 -2.47 14.53 11.58
C LEU A 59 -1.63 14.86 12.81
N LEU A 60 -1.02 13.86 13.45
CA LEU A 60 -0.14 14.05 14.60
C LEU A 60 1.20 14.70 14.21
N VAL A 61 1.79 14.31 13.08
CA VAL A 61 3.14 14.78 12.69
C VAL A 61 3.16 16.02 11.80
N ARG A 62 2.06 16.36 11.12
CA ARG A 62 2.01 17.44 10.11
C ARG A 62 2.39 18.82 10.65
N ASN A 63 2.22 19.06 11.94
CA ASN A 63 2.55 20.33 12.59
C ASN A 63 3.99 20.38 13.13
N ARG A 64 4.66 19.23 13.20
CA ARG A 64 6.01 19.09 13.79
C ARG A 64 7.09 18.99 12.72
N PHE A 65 6.78 18.42 11.56
CA PHE A 65 7.75 18.17 10.50
C PHE A 65 7.19 18.54 9.13
N LYS A 66 8.06 19.00 8.22
CA LYS A 66 7.71 19.17 6.81
C LYS A 66 7.48 17.78 6.20
N VAL A 67 6.21 17.46 5.95
CA VAL A 67 5.81 16.19 5.33
C VAL A 67 5.82 16.37 3.81
N THR A 68 6.70 15.64 3.12
CA THR A 68 6.80 15.61 1.65
C THR A 68 6.00 14.42 1.10
N THR A 69 5.65 14.44 -0.19
CA THR A 69 4.94 13.34 -0.86
C THR A 69 5.65 11.99 -0.68
N ILE A 70 6.98 11.96 -0.79
CA ILE A 70 7.78 10.75 -0.56
C ILE A 70 7.58 10.24 0.87
N ARG A 71 7.65 11.12 1.88
CA ARG A 71 7.43 10.72 3.28
C ARG A 71 6.01 10.20 3.51
N ILE A 72 5.00 10.78 2.86
CA ILE A 72 3.60 10.32 2.92
C ILE A 72 3.49 8.88 2.39
N ILE A 73 4.06 8.61 1.21
CA ILE A 73 4.07 7.27 0.60
C ILE A 73 4.73 6.26 1.54
N LEU A 74 5.88 6.61 2.12
CA LEU A 74 6.60 5.73 3.05
C LEU A 74 5.84 5.49 4.36
N ILE A 75 5.20 6.52 4.92
CA ILE A 75 4.36 6.38 6.13
C ILE A 75 3.23 5.38 5.85
N TYR A 76 2.52 5.54 4.73
CA TYR A 76 1.48 4.61 4.34
C TYR A 76 2.02 3.18 4.20
N GLN A 77 3.15 3.02 3.51
CA GLN A 77 3.72 1.70 3.27
C GLN A 77 4.09 0.99 4.57
N VAL A 78 4.75 1.67 5.51
CA VAL A 78 5.10 1.09 6.80
C VAL A 78 3.85 0.66 7.56
N ILE A 79 2.81 1.51 7.60
CA ILE A 79 1.57 1.21 8.30
C ILE A 79 0.84 0.03 7.64
N TYR A 80 0.75 0.02 6.31
CA TYR A 80 0.12 -1.07 5.56
C TYR A 80 0.82 -2.42 5.77
N LEU A 81 2.16 -2.44 5.77
CA LEU A 81 2.90 -3.67 6.07
C LEU A 81 2.66 -4.15 7.50
N LEU A 82 2.57 -3.22 8.46
CA LEU A 82 2.25 -3.57 9.85
C LEU A 82 0.83 -4.13 9.97
N THR A 83 -0.17 -3.53 9.31
CA THR A 83 -1.55 -4.06 9.36
C THR A 83 -1.62 -5.47 8.77
N LEU A 84 -0.94 -5.74 7.65
CA LEU A 84 -0.85 -7.09 7.09
C LEU A 84 -0.27 -8.11 8.08
N ILE A 85 0.80 -7.77 8.79
CA ILE A 85 1.41 -8.66 9.80
C ILE A 85 0.40 -8.94 10.93
N PHE A 86 -0.25 -7.90 11.47
CA PHE A 86 -1.20 -8.04 12.58
C PHE A 86 -2.49 -8.78 12.19
N SER A 87 -2.87 -8.73 10.91
CA SER A 87 -4.03 -9.44 10.38
C SER A 87 -3.72 -10.88 9.96
N GLY A 88 -2.53 -11.41 10.29
CA GLY A 88 -2.16 -12.80 10.00
C GLY A 88 -1.71 -13.05 8.57
N VAL A 89 -1.52 -12.01 7.76
CA VAL A 89 -0.94 -12.11 6.40
C VAL A 89 0.59 -12.06 6.51
N ASN A 90 1.17 -12.91 7.36
CA ASN A 90 2.61 -12.94 7.57
C ASN A 90 3.26 -14.05 6.73
N PRO A 91 4.12 -13.74 5.74
CA PRO A 91 4.77 -14.77 4.92
C PRO A 91 5.78 -15.64 5.69
N PHE A 92 6.11 -15.27 6.94
CA PHE A 92 7.01 -16.03 7.81
C PHE A 92 6.26 -16.90 8.82
N ASP A 93 4.92 -16.90 8.79
CA ASP A 93 4.12 -17.78 9.63
C ASP A 93 4.34 -19.26 9.24
N GLY A 94 4.60 -20.09 10.24
CA GLY A 94 4.83 -21.53 10.09
C GLY A 94 3.56 -22.33 9.90
N ASP A 95 2.40 -21.79 10.31
CA ASP A 95 1.12 -22.48 10.31
C ASP A 95 0.37 -22.33 8.98
N LEU A 96 0.85 -21.47 8.06
CA LEU A 96 0.26 -21.27 6.75
C LEU A 96 0.56 -22.41 5.77
N THR A 97 -0.45 -22.78 4.98
CA THR A 97 -0.24 -23.68 3.83
C THR A 97 0.70 -23.04 2.81
N ALA A 98 1.37 -23.87 2.00
CA ALA A 98 2.31 -23.38 0.98
C ALA A 98 1.67 -22.37 0.01
N THR A 99 0.40 -22.56 -0.34
CA THR A 99 -0.37 -21.65 -1.20
C THR A 99 -0.58 -20.28 -0.54
N PHE A 100 -1.07 -20.25 0.71
CA PHE A 100 -1.28 -18.99 1.42
C PHE A 100 0.01 -18.26 1.75
N LYS A 101 1.08 -19.00 2.05
CA LYS A 101 2.42 -18.44 2.22
C LYS A 101 2.93 -17.77 0.96
N THR A 102 2.74 -18.41 -0.19
CA THR A 102 3.09 -17.84 -1.50
C THR A 102 2.26 -16.58 -1.79
N LEU A 103 0.94 -16.63 -1.55
CA LEU A 103 0.06 -15.47 -1.70
C LEU A 103 0.52 -14.29 -0.82
N ALA A 104 0.81 -14.54 0.46
CA ALA A 104 1.31 -13.51 1.37
C ALA A 104 2.63 -12.91 0.85
N GLN A 105 3.59 -13.73 0.41
CA GLN A 105 4.84 -13.22 -0.18
C GLN A 105 4.58 -12.31 -1.39
N TRP A 106 3.68 -12.71 -2.28
CA TRP A 106 3.31 -11.90 -3.43
C TRP A 106 2.56 -10.63 -3.07
N THR A 107 1.74 -10.63 -2.01
CA THR A 107 1.09 -9.41 -1.50
C THR A 107 2.14 -8.37 -1.09
N TYR A 108 3.19 -8.79 -0.39
CA TYR A 108 4.27 -7.90 0.02
C TYR A 108 5.09 -7.43 -1.17
N PHE A 109 5.42 -8.34 -2.09
CA PHE A 109 6.20 -8.00 -3.27
C PHE A 109 5.46 -7.02 -4.20
N VAL A 110 4.18 -7.24 -4.46
CA VAL A 110 3.34 -6.31 -5.24
C VAL A 110 3.28 -4.94 -4.56
N SER A 111 3.04 -4.91 -3.25
CA SER A 111 2.99 -3.65 -2.49
C SER A 111 4.31 -2.89 -2.55
N PHE A 112 5.44 -3.61 -2.51
CA PHE A 112 6.77 -3.03 -2.70
C PHE A 112 6.96 -2.45 -4.11
N LEU A 113 6.55 -3.16 -5.15
CA LEU A 113 6.62 -2.68 -6.54
C LEU A 113 5.75 -1.42 -6.75
N VAL A 114 4.53 -1.41 -6.22
CA VAL A 114 3.64 -0.24 -6.26
C VAL A 114 4.31 0.95 -5.58
N THR A 115 4.92 0.72 -4.41
CA THR A 115 5.65 1.76 -3.67
C THR A 115 6.81 2.32 -4.49
N ILE A 116 7.65 1.47 -5.08
CA ILE A 116 8.76 1.91 -5.94
C ILE A 116 8.24 2.74 -7.11
N ALA A 117 7.20 2.28 -7.81
CA ALA A 117 6.62 2.99 -8.93
C ALA A 117 6.13 4.40 -8.51
N LEU A 118 5.48 4.50 -7.35
CA LEU A 118 5.01 5.77 -6.79
C LEU A 118 6.17 6.68 -6.36
N LEU A 119 7.25 6.14 -5.82
CA LEU A 119 8.44 6.92 -5.47
C LEU A 119 9.13 7.49 -6.72
N LEU A 120 9.25 6.68 -7.77
CA LEU A 120 9.83 7.10 -9.04
C LEU A 120 8.99 8.19 -9.71
N THR A 121 7.67 8.00 -9.80
CA THR A 121 6.75 9.00 -10.37
C THR A 121 6.76 10.30 -9.56
N ALA A 122 6.73 10.23 -8.23
CA ALA A 122 6.82 11.42 -7.37
C ALA A 122 8.13 12.18 -7.59
N LYS A 123 9.26 11.46 -7.74
CA LYS A 123 10.57 12.07 -8.02
C LYS A 123 10.61 12.72 -9.41
N LEU A 124 10.12 12.03 -10.45
CA LEU A 124 10.08 12.56 -11.82
C LEU A 124 9.23 13.83 -11.91
N ILE A 125 8.04 13.83 -11.32
CA ILE A 125 7.16 15.01 -11.29
C ILE A 125 7.85 16.17 -10.58
N SER A 126 8.49 15.90 -9.42
CA SER A 126 9.19 16.95 -8.69
C SER A 126 10.35 17.56 -9.50
N GLY A 127 11.13 16.72 -10.20
CA GLY A 127 12.24 17.20 -11.04
C GLY A 127 11.78 17.98 -12.27
N LEU A 128 10.66 17.57 -12.89
CA LEU A 128 10.07 18.29 -14.03
C LEU A 128 9.56 19.69 -13.64
N MET A 129 9.05 19.85 -12.41
CA MET A 129 8.62 21.16 -11.92
C MET A 129 9.79 22.10 -11.62
N THR A 130 10.92 21.57 -11.14
CA THR A 130 12.12 22.39 -10.85
C THR A 130 12.82 22.88 -12.12
N ASN A 131 12.73 22.16 -13.24
CA ASN A 131 13.34 22.56 -14.52
C ASN A 131 12.50 23.58 -15.31
N ARG A 132 11.34 24.01 -14.79
CA ARG A 132 10.43 24.97 -15.44
C ARG A 132 10.48 26.38 -14.83
N GLU A 133 11.25 26.57 -13.77
CA GLU A 133 11.55 27.88 -13.14
C GLU A 133 12.92 28.39 -13.60
#